data_AF-A0A3B9XJW1-F1
#
_entry.id   AF-A0A3B9XJW1-F1
#
_cell.length_a   1.000
_cell.length_b   1.000
_cell.length_c   1.000
_cell.angle_alpha   90.00
_cell.angle_beta   90.00
_cell.angle_gamma   90.00
#
_symmetry.space_group_name_H-M   'P 1'
#
loop_
_entity.id
_entity.type
_entity.pdbx_description
1 polymer ?
#
loop_
_entity_poly.entity_id
_entity_poly.type
_entity_poly.pdbx_seq_one_letter_code
_entity_poly.pdbx_strand_id
1 'polypeptide(L)'
;KTGEINQDTWEKVPSWVAWVLHALTDQKDVSADFESLYGHLRRKAKPDVVRKSLERLMESGELARGEDGSLQKGRLLMSGSENVPVDLVRKIQSELIYLGLESLAQDPPQDREFGAMTVALTEEEFENLKFELRQFRKRWTKDIMVKRQESKGDRVFQLNIQLFPVSEK
;
A
#
# COMPACT_ATOMS: atom_id res chain seq x y z
N LYS A 1 -12.67 -15.42 21.71
CA LYS A 1 -12.67 -14.29 22.67
C LYS A 1 -12.29 -13.05 21.88
N THR A 2 -13.30 -12.29 21.45
CA THR A 2 -13.18 -11.03 20.74
C THR A 2 -12.53 -10.01 21.67
N GLY A 3 -11.24 -9.81 21.51
CA GLY A 3 -10.54 -8.71 22.17
C GLY A 3 -11.00 -7.41 21.52
N GLU A 4 -11.64 -6.55 22.29
CA GLU A 4 -11.84 -5.16 21.90
C GLU A 4 -10.44 -4.57 21.64
N ILE A 5 -10.11 -4.43 20.35
CA ILE A 5 -8.86 -3.82 19.93
C ILE A 5 -8.94 -2.36 20.37
N ASN A 6 -8.07 -1.97 21.30
CA ASN A 6 -7.96 -0.59 21.78
C ASN A 6 -7.77 0.37 20.58
N GLN A 7 -8.45 1.52 20.59
CA GLN A 7 -8.37 2.56 19.57
C GLN A 7 -6.92 2.93 19.23
N ASP A 8 -6.04 2.99 20.23
CA ASP A 8 -4.61 3.24 20.05
C ASP A 8 -3.90 2.14 19.23
N THR A 9 -4.41 0.91 19.25
CA THR A 9 -3.88 -0.19 18.44
C THR A 9 -4.39 -0.14 17.00
N TRP A 10 -5.60 0.40 16.78
CA TRP A 10 -6.13 0.64 15.43
C TRP A 10 -5.34 1.68 14.67
N GLU A 11 -4.79 2.68 15.36
CA GLU A 11 -4.00 3.75 14.76
C GLU A 11 -2.57 3.33 14.39
N LYS A 12 -2.10 2.16 14.87
CA LYS A 12 -0.72 1.69 14.63
C LYS A 12 -0.46 1.20 13.22
N VAL A 13 -1.48 0.80 12.45
CA VAL A 13 -1.25 0.35 11.06
C VAL A 13 -1.64 1.45 10.07
N PRO A 14 -0.80 1.70 9.06
CA PRO A 14 -1.11 2.67 8.03
C PRO A 14 -2.34 2.26 7.20
N SER A 15 -3.26 3.21 6.99
CA SER A 15 -4.36 3.08 6.03
C SER A 15 -3.82 3.01 4.60
N TRP A 16 -4.61 2.57 3.63
CA TRP A 16 -4.21 2.63 2.22
C TRP A 16 -3.81 4.06 1.78
N VAL A 17 -4.47 5.09 2.35
CA VAL A 17 -4.14 6.50 2.11
C VAL A 17 -2.72 6.81 2.57
N ALA A 18 -2.33 6.34 3.75
CA ALA A 18 -0.98 6.55 4.26
C ALA A 18 0.09 5.85 3.40
N TRP A 19 -0.19 4.64 2.91
CA TRP A 19 0.70 3.95 1.97
C TRP A 19 0.90 4.73 0.67
N VAL A 20 -0.20 5.26 0.09
CA VAL A 20 -0.13 6.04 -1.14
C VAL A 20 0.55 7.39 -0.92
N LEU A 21 0.24 8.12 0.16
CA LEU A 21 0.92 9.37 0.50
C LEU A 21 2.43 9.19 0.64
N HIS A 22 2.86 8.14 1.33
CA HIS A 22 4.28 7.82 1.43
C HIS A 22 4.90 7.45 0.08
N ALA A 23 4.19 6.71 -0.79
CA ALA A 23 4.68 6.40 -2.13
C ALA A 23 4.71 7.61 -3.07
N LEU A 24 3.80 8.58 -2.91
CA LEU A 24 3.74 9.80 -3.71
C LEU A 24 4.99 10.68 -3.55
N THR A 25 5.74 10.55 -2.45
CA THR A 25 7.05 11.18 -2.31
C THR A 25 8.05 10.75 -3.39
N ASP A 26 7.88 9.56 -3.97
CA ASP A 26 8.74 9.03 -5.04
C ASP A 26 8.19 9.32 -6.44
N GLN A 27 7.06 10.02 -6.56
CA GLN A 27 6.47 10.40 -7.83
C GLN A 27 6.89 11.82 -8.22
N LYS A 28 7.12 12.03 -9.52
CA LYS A 28 7.42 13.36 -10.07
C LYS A 28 6.20 14.25 -10.01
N ASP A 29 6.42 15.56 -10.02
CA ASP A 29 5.38 16.59 -10.08
C ASP A 29 4.36 16.54 -8.91
N VAL A 30 4.75 15.94 -7.77
CA VAL A 30 3.97 15.96 -6.52
C VAL A 30 4.51 17.05 -5.60
N SER A 31 3.67 18.04 -5.32
CA SER A 31 3.95 19.07 -4.31
C SER A 31 3.39 18.66 -2.93
N ALA A 32 3.98 19.24 -1.87
CA ALA A 32 3.64 18.88 -0.48
C ALA A 32 2.36 19.56 0.06
N ASP A 33 1.61 20.26 -0.79
CA ASP A 33 0.33 20.86 -0.42
C ASP A 33 -0.82 19.86 -0.53
N PHE A 34 -1.89 20.13 0.23
CA PHE A 34 -3.02 19.22 0.33
C PHE A 34 -3.74 19.01 -1.01
N GLU A 35 -3.95 20.06 -1.81
CA GLU A 35 -4.73 19.96 -3.05
C GLU A 35 -4.01 19.08 -4.07
N SER A 36 -2.69 19.22 -4.17
CA SER A 36 -1.86 18.35 -5.00
C SER A 36 -1.92 16.89 -4.56
N LEU A 37 -1.69 16.60 -3.28
CA LEU A 37 -1.75 15.23 -2.74
C LEU A 37 -3.15 14.63 -2.90
N TYR A 38 -4.19 15.41 -2.65
CA TYR A 38 -5.58 14.97 -2.77
C TYR A 38 -5.98 14.69 -4.22
N GLY A 39 -5.50 15.52 -5.15
CA GLY A 39 -5.63 15.30 -6.60
C GLY A 39 -4.95 14.02 -7.05
N HIS A 40 -3.70 13.78 -6.61
CA HIS A 40 -2.96 12.55 -6.91
C HIS A 40 -3.58 11.28 -6.32
N LEU A 41 -4.25 11.39 -5.17
CA LEU A 41 -5.11 10.34 -4.60
C LEU A 41 -6.44 10.14 -5.36
N ARG A 42 -6.60 10.81 -6.51
CA ARG A 42 -7.81 10.78 -7.36
C ARG A 42 -9.07 11.16 -6.59
N ARG A 43 -8.93 11.92 -5.49
CA ARG A 43 -10.01 12.34 -4.59
C ARG A 43 -10.85 11.17 -4.04
N LYS A 44 -10.27 9.96 -3.97
CA LYS A 44 -10.98 8.74 -3.56
C LYS A 44 -11.23 8.64 -2.05
N ALA A 45 -10.43 9.32 -1.26
CA ALA A 45 -10.60 9.38 0.19
C ALA A 45 -11.40 10.63 0.62
N LYS A 46 -12.00 10.60 1.81
CA LYS A 46 -12.55 11.81 2.42
C LYS A 46 -11.41 12.79 2.72
N PRO A 47 -11.57 14.11 2.44
CA PRO A 47 -10.53 15.11 2.70
C PRO A 47 -9.92 15.03 4.12
N ASP A 48 -10.76 14.89 5.14
CA ASP A 48 -10.32 14.80 6.53
C ASP A 48 -9.46 13.57 6.81
N VAL A 49 -9.72 12.45 6.12
CA VAL A 49 -8.91 11.23 6.25
C VAL A 49 -7.52 11.46 5.65
N VAL A 50 -7.44 12.18 4.54
CA VAL A 50 -6.15 12.53 3.91
C VAL A 50 -5.35 13.48 4.78
N ARG A 51 -5.97 14.54 5.33
CA ARG A 51 -5.30 15.47 6.25
C ARG A 51 -4.77 14.76 7.49
N LYS A 52 -5.62 13.99 8.18
CA LYS A 52 -5.23 13.23 9.37
C LYS A 52 -4.13 12.21 9.08
N SER A 53 -4.19 11.55 7.92
CA SER A 53 -3.15 10.59 7.52
C SER A 53 -1.81 11.28 7.28
N LEU A 54 -1.82 12.44 6.62
CA LEU A 54 -0.62 13.24 6.37
C LEU A 54 -0.02 13.78 7.68
N GLU A 55 -0.85 14.38 8.54
CA GLU A 55 -0.45 14.88 9.87
C GLU A 55 0.22 13.78 10.69
N ARG A 56 -0.44 12.62 10.81
CA ARG A 56 0.13 11.48 11.53
C ARG A 56 1.48 11.07 10.95
N LEU A 57 1.63 10.94 9.64
CA LEU A 57 2.89 10.53 9.00
C LEU A 57 4.01 11.55 9.25
N MET A 58 3.69 12.83 9.34
CA MET A 58 4.64 13.89 9.67
C MET A 58 5.05 13.83 11.15
N GLU A 59 4.09 13.70 12.06
CA GLU A 59 4.33 13.62 13.52
C GLU A 59 5.13 12.38 13.91
N SER A 60 4.83 11.26 13.25
CA SER A 60 5.50 9.98 13.48
C SER A 60 6.89 9.91 12.82
N GLY A 61 7.17 10.79 11.86
CA GLY A 61 8.47 10.91 11.21
C GLY A 61 8.67 9.97 10.01
N GLU A 62 7.62 9.30 9.55
CA GLU A 62 7.59 8.55 8.28
C GLU A 62 7.66 9.49 7.07
N LEU A 63 7.18 10.72 7.23
CA LEU A 63 7.32 11.80 6.28
C LEU A 63 7.98 13.01 6.92
N ALA A 64 8.75 13.74 6.12
CA ALA A 64 9.40 14.99 6.52
C ALA A 64 9.25 16.04 5.42
N ARG A 65 9.41 17.31 5.79
CA ARG A 65 9.54 18.41 4.82
C ARG A 65 11.02 18.64 4.54
N GLY A 66 11.38 18.67 3.26
CA GLY A 66 12.69 19.10 2.81
C GLY A 66 12.89 20.60 2.99
N GLU A 67 14.14 21.06 2.86
CA GLU A 67 14.50 22.49 2.96
C GLU A 67 13.81 23.36 1.90
N ASP A 68 13.50 22.77 0.75
CA ASP A 68 12.76 23.38 -0.37
C ASP A 68 11.22 23.31 -0.20
N GLY A 69 10.74 22.77 0.92
CA GLY A 69 9.32 22.55 1.19
C GLY A 69 8.73 21.30 0.55
N SER A 70 9.53 20.49 -0.17
CA SER A 70 9.10 19.21 -0.74
C SER A 70 8.79 18.16 0.33
N LEU A 71 8.00 17.16 -0.02
CA LEU A 71 7.71 16.03 0.86
C LEU A 71 8.76 14.93 0.65
N GLN A 72 9.41 14.52 1.72
CA GLN A 72 10.47 13.52 1.71
C GLN A 72 10.12 12.34 2.61
N LYS A 73 10.67 11.16 2.30
CA LYS A 73 10.58 10.00 3.18
C LYS A 73 11.47 10.22 4.40
N GLY A 74 10.91 9.98 5.58
CA GLY A 74 11.67 9.88 6.81
C GLY A 74 11.99 8.42 7.10
N ARG A 75 11.47 7.89 8.22
CA ARG A 75 11.63 6.48 8.59
C ARG A 75 10.72 5.55 7.75
N LEU A 76 11.03 4.25 7.76
CA LEU A 76 10.21 3.25 7.07
C LEU A 76 8.79 3.19 7.66
N LEU A 77 7.78 3.16 6.79
CA LEU A 77 6.42 2.81 7.18
C LEU A 77 6.43 1.47 7.93
N MET A 78 5.75 1.44 9.08
CA MET A 78 5.70 0.29 10.00
C MET A 78 7.04 -0.05 10.69
N SER A 79 8.00 0.87 10.80
CA SER A 79 9.17 0.65 11.66
C SER A 79 8.73 0.34 13.10
N GLY A 80 9.08 -0.84 13.63
CA GLY A 80 8.68 -1.27 14.98
C GLY A 80 7.34 -2.03 15.04
N SER A 81 6.81 -2.53 13.91
CA SER A 81 5.55 -3.29 13.87
C SER A 81 5.65 -4.75 14.33
N GLU A 82 6.51 -5.04 15.30
CA GLU A 82 6.53 -6.37 15.92
C GLU A 82 5.18 -6.56 16.64
N ASN A 83 4.42 -7.59 16.23
CA ASN A 83 3.08 -7.93 16.73
C ASN A 83 1.90 -7.07 16.24
N VAL A 84 1.79 -6.82 14.93
CA VAL A 84 0.53 -6.30 14.37
C VAL A 84 -0.60 -7.33 14.55
N PRO A 85 -1.76 -6.97 15.15
CA PRO A 85 -2.89 -7.88 15.27
C PRO A 85 -3.39 -8.40 13.92
N VAL A 86 -3.73 -9.70 13.85
CA VAL A 86 -4.20 -10.36 12.61
C VAL A 86 -5.41 -9.66 12.00
N ASP A 87 -6.36 -9.21 12.82
CA ASP A 87 -7.57 -8.54 12.34
C ASP A 87 -7.26 -7.19 11.68
N LEU A 88 -6.22 -6.50 12.14
CA LEU A 88 -5.77 -5.26 11.54
C LEU A 88 -5.09 -5.52 10.18
N VAL A 89 -4.28 -6.59 10.07
CA VAL A 89 -3.73 -7.04 8.78
C VAL A 89 -4.86 -7.35 7.79
N ARG A 90 -5.89 -8.09 8.22
CA ARG A 90 -7.07 -8.41 7.39
C ARG A 90 -7.80 -7.16 6.92
N LYS A 91 -7.95 -6.15 7.78
CA LYS A 91 -8.56 -4.87 7.41
C LYS A 91 -7.79 -4.18 6.29
N ILE A 92 -6.47 -3.99 6.43
CA ILE A 92 -5.67 -3.34 5.37
C ILE A 92 -5.74 -4.15 4.08
N GLN A 93 -5.58 -5.48 4.16
CA GLN A 93 -5.69 -6.33 2.97
C GLN A 93 -7.05 -6.18 2.27
N SER A 94 -8.13 -6.06 3.05
CA SER A 94 -9.47 -5.81 2.51
C SER A 94 -9.54 -4.46 1.81
N GLU A 95 -9.06 -3.38 2.43
CA GLU A 95 -8.99 -2.04 1.81
C GLU A 95 -8.23 -2.07 0.48
N LEU A 96 -7.08 -2.75 0.43
CA LEU A 96 -6.27 -2.87 -0.79
C LEU A 96 -6.97 -3.71 -1.87
N ILE A 97 -7.68 -4.78 -1.49
CA ILE A 97 -8.50 -5.57 -2.42
C ILE A 97 -9.62 -4.71 -3.01
N TYR A 98 -10.29 -3.90 -2.20
CA TYR A 98 -11.33 -2.98 -2.67
C TYR A 98 -10.78 -1.95 -3.66
N LEU A 99 -9.56 -1.43 -3.48
CA LEU A 99 -8.93 -0.57 -4.48
C LEU A 99 -8.75 -1.27 -5.83
N GLY A 100 -8.40 -2.57 -5.81
CA GLY A 100 -8.32 -3.39 -7.03
C GLY A 100 -9.68 -3.54 -7.70
N LEU A 101 -10.73 -3.82 -6.92
CA LEU A 101 -12.11 -3.91 -7.43
C LEU A 101 -12.58 -2.58 -8.04
N GLU A 102 -12.30 -1.45 -7.40
CA GLU A 102 -12.61 -0.12 -7.96
C GLU A 102 -11.85 0.14 -9.26
N SER A 103 -10.57 -0.23 -9.32
CA SER A 103 -9.74 -0.06 -10.52
C SER A 103 -10.32 -0.84 -11.71
N LEU A 104 -10.85 -2.04 -11.48
CA LEU A 104 -11.53 -2.82 -12.52
C LEU A 104 -12.70 -2.06 -13.16
N ALA A 105 -13.45 -1.28 -12.36
CA ALA A 105 -14.61 -0.53 -12.82
C ALA A 105 -14.27 0.85 -13.41
N GLN A 106 -13.19 1.49 -12.96
CA GLN A 106 -12.89 2.90 -13.25
C GLN A 106 -11.69 3.10 -14.17
N ASP A 107 -10.74 2.17 -14.20
CA ASP A 107 -9.50 2.32 -14.96
C ASP A 107 -9.56 1.53 -16.27
N PRO A 108 -9.12 2.13 -17.38
CA PRO A 108 -9.17 1.46 -18.66
C PRO A 108 -8.11 0.34 -18.71
N PRO A 109 -8.31 -0.73 -19.51
CA PRO A 109 -7.42 -1.89 -19.52
C PRO A 109 -5.94 -1.57 -19.78
N GLN A 110 -5.61 -0.54 -20.56
CA GLN A 110 -4.22 -0.15 -20.82
C GLN A 110 -3.48 0.44 -19.60
N ASP A 111 -4.21 0.86 -18.57
CA ASP A 111 -3.65 1.48 -17.36
C ASP A 111 -3.51 0.49 -16.19
N ARG A 112 -3.85 -0.79 -16.39
CA ARG A 112 -3.88 -1.82 -15.34
C ARG A 112 -3.57 -3.21 -15.88
N GLU A 113 -3.03 -4.08 -15.03
CA GLU A 113 -2.80 -5.50 -15.36
C GLU A 113 -3.68 -6.37 -14.47
N PHE A 114 -4.59 -7.14 -15.08
CA PHE A 114 -5.52 -8.03 -14.38
C PHE A 114 -5.50 -9.40 -15.06
N GLY A 115 -4.90 -10.38 -14.37
CA GLY A 115 -4.87 -11.77 -14.79
C GLY A 115 -5.36 -12.69 -13.66
N ALA A 116 -5.96 -13.83 -14.03
CA ALA A 116 -6.39 -14.84 -13.09
C ALA A 116 -6.18 -16.24 -13.67
N MET A 117 -5.97 -17.20 -12.78
CA MET A 117 -5.97 -18.63 -13.11
C MET A 117 -6.71 -19.42 -12.03
N THR A 118 -7.36 -20.51 -12.42
CA THR A 118 -8.01 -21.44 -11.50
C THR A 118 -7.49 -22.83 -11.81
N VAL A 119 -6.73 -23.39 -10.87
CA VAL A 119 -5.99 -24.65 -11.06
C VAL A 119 -6.04 -25.48 -9.78
N ALA A 120 -6.04 -26.80 -9.92
CA ALA A 120 -5.83 -27.72 -8.81
C ALA A 120 -4.33 -27.90 -8.59
N LEU A 121 -3.88 -27.77 -7.34
CA LEU A 121 -2.48 -27.91 -6.93
C LEU A 121 -2.38 -28.96 -5.84
N THR A 122 -1.32 -29.75 -5.86
CA THR A 122 -0.86 -30.48 -4.69
C THR A 122 -0.41 -29.49 -3.60
N GLU A 123 -0.29 -29.97 -2.34
CA GLU A 123 0.22 -29.14 -1.23
C GLU A 123 1.63 -28.60 -1.51
N GLU A 124 2.49 -29.43 -2.11
CA GLU A 124 3.85 -29.04 -2.50
C GLU A 124 3.84 -27.94 -3.56
N GLU A 125 3.04 -28.08 -4.61
CA GLU A 125 2.90 -27.07 -5.66
C GLU A 125 2.33 -25.76 -5.10
N PHE A 126 1.37 -25.83 -4.17
CA PHE A 126 0.80 -24.66 -3.51
C PHE A 126 1.84 -23.89 -2.68
N GLU A 127 2.61 -24.57 -1.83
CA GLU A 127 3.65 -23.91 -1.02
C GLU A 127 4.80 -23.38 -1.90
N ASN A 128 5.17 -24.09 -2.96
CA ASN A 128 6.15 -23.61 -3.95
C ASN A 128 5.67 -22.34 -4.65
N LEU A 129 4.45 -22.32 -5.20
CA LEU A 129 3.89 -21.13 -5.85
C LEU A 129 3.80 -19.96 -4.87
N LYS A 130 3.34 -20.19 -3.65
CA LYS A 130 3.28 -19.18 -2.58
C LYS A 130 4.67 -18.62 -2.23
N PHE A 131 5.71 -19.44 -2.25
CA PHE A 131 7.10 -18.98 -2.08
C PHE A 131 7.54 -18.08 -3.24
N GLU A 132 7.33 -18.51 -4.48
CA GLU A 132 7.67 -17.74 -5.69
C GLU A 132 6.97 -16.38 -5.72
N LEU A 133 5.68 -16.31 -5.37
CA LEU A 133 4.95 -15.05 -5.28
C LEU A 133 5.55 -14.09 -4.23
N ARG A 134 6.06 -14.62 -3.11
CA ARG A 134 6.78 -13.81 -2.10
C ARG A 134 8.11 -13.29 -2.64
N GLN A 135 8.86 -14.12 -3.37
CA GLN A 135 10.13 -13.71 -3.98
C GLN A 135 9.91 -12.66 -5.08
N PHE A 136 8.90 -12.86 -5.92
CA PHE A 136 8.47 -11.89 -6.93
C PHE A 136 8.22 -10.52 -6.32
N ARG A 137 7.40 -10.44 -5.26
CA ARG A 137 7.12 -9.17 -4.57
C ARG A 137 8.37 -8.54 -3.98
N LYS A 138 9.22 -9.33 -3.31
CA LYS A 138 10.49 -8.84 -2.70
C LYS A 138 11.43 -8.25 -3.74
N ARG A 139 11.63 -8.96 -4.86
CA ARG A 139 12.47 -8.53 -5.98
C ARG A 139 12.00 -7.19 -6.55
N TRP A 140 10.72 -7.09 -6.95
CA TRP A 140 10.18 -5.84 -7.49
C TRP A 140 10.24 -4.68 -6.50
N THR A 141 9.94 -4.92 -5.23
CA THR A 141 10.04 -3.88 -4.19
C THR A 141 11.46 -3.34 -4.11
N LYS A 142 12.46 -4.24 -4.03
CA LYS A 142 13.88 -3.86 -3.99
C LYS A 142 14.29 -3.07 -5.24
N ASP A 143 13.96 -3.58 -6.42
CA ASP A 143 14.36 -2.98 -7.69
C ASP A 143 13.76 -1.58 -7.87
N ILE A 144 12.48 -1.40 -7.50
CA ILE A 144 11.82 -0.08 -7.52
C ILE A 144 12.49 0.85 -6.50
N MET A 145 12.73 0.41 -5.27
CA MET A 145 13.36 1.24 -4.24
C MET A 145 14.74 1.77 -4.68
N VAL A 146 15.56 0.94 -5.33
CA VAL A 146 16.86 1.36 -5.88
C VAL A 146 16.65 2.42 -6.96
N LYS A 147 15.75 2.19 -7.92
CA LYS A 147 15.45 3.17 -8.99
C LYS A 147 14.92 4.50 -8.47
N ARG A 148 14.24 4.54 -7.32
CA ARG A 148 13.73 5.76 -6.69
C ARG A 148 14.79 6.58 -5.96
N GLN A 149 15.99 6.04 -5.75
CA GLN A 149 17.15 6.83 -5.30
C GLN A 149 17.74 7.67 -6.44
N GLU A 150 17.61 7.22 -7.69
CA GLU A 150 18.18 7.89 -8.87
C GLU A 150 17.19 8.84 -9.55
N SER A 151 15.91 8.48 -9.60
CA SER A 151 14.89 9.24 -10.32
C SER A 151 13.50 9.05 -9.73
N LYS A 152 12.60 10.02 -9.94
CA LYS A 152 11.19 9.91 -9.57
C LYS A 152 10.39 9.07 -10.58
N GLY A 153 9.25 8.55 -10.16
CA GLY A 153 8.31 7.80 -11.00
C GLY A 153 7.18 8.63 -11.54
N ASP A 154 6.50 8.11 -12.55
CA ASP A 154 5.39 8.82 -13.20
C ASP A 154 4.08 8.68 -12.43
N ARG A 155 3.84 7.52 -11.82
CA ARG A 155 2.58 7.18 -11.14
C ARG A 155 2.81 6.15 -10.03
N VAL A 156 2.07 6.27 -8.93
CA VAL A 156 1.99 5.24 -7.88
C VAL A 156 1.01 4.14 -8.29
N PHE A 157 1.41 2.88 -8.09
CA PHE A 157 0.59 1.71 -8.37
C PHE A 157 0.39 0.85 -7.12
N GLN A 158 -0.81 0.32 -6.94
CA GLN A 158 -1.10 -0.73 -5.97
C GLN A 158 -1.07 -2.09 -6.67
N LEU A 159 -0.13 -2.95 -6.29
CA LEU A 159 -0.06 -4.34 -6.78
C LEU A 159 -0.63 -5.28 -5.73
N ASN A 160 -1.66 -6.02 -6.11
CA ASN A 160 -2.21 -7.09 -5.31
C ASN A 160 -1.97 -8.44 -5.98
N ILE A 161 -1.55 -9.43 -5.19
CA ILE A 161 -1.38 -10.82 -5.64
C ILE A 161 -2.04 -11.70 -4.59
N GLN A 162 -3.03 -12.49 -4.99
CA GLN A 162 -3.75 -13.40 -4.10
C GLN A 162 -3.70 -14.83 -4.64
N LEU A 163 -3.37 -15.76 -3.75
CA LEU A 163 -3.45 -17.20 -3.96
C LEU A 163 -4.18 -17.77 -2.74
N PHE A 164 -5.32 -18.40 -2.96
CA PHE A 164 -6.18 -18.94 -1.90
C PHE A 164 -6.95 -20.15 -2.42
N PRO A 165 -7.28 -21.12 -1.55
CA PRO A 165 -8.14 -22.23 -1.93
C PRO A 165 -9.57 -21.75 -2.18
N VAL A 166 -10.23 -22.35 -3.18
CA VAL A 166 -11.66 -22.11 -3.51
C VAL A 166 -12.49 -23.40 -3.42
N SER A 167 -11.89 -24.49 -2.96
CA SER A 167 -12.51 -25.80 -2.72
C SER A 167 -11.89 -26.44 -1.47
N GLU A 168 -12.61 -27.40 -0.89
CA GLU A 168 -12.11 -28.21 0.23
C GLU A 168 -11.16 -29.32 -0.24
N LYS A 169 -10.40 -29.90 0.70
CA LYS A 169 -9.51 -31.06 0.49
C LYS A 169 -10.26 -32.38 0.50
#